data_AF-A0A962HEC1-F1
#
_entry.id   AF-A0A962HEC1-F1
#
_cell.length_a   1.000
_cell.length_b   1.000
_cell.length_c   1.000
_cell.angle_alpha   90.00
_cell.angle_beta   90.00
_cell.angle_gamma   90.00
#
_symmetry.space_group_name_H-M   'P 1'
#
loop_
_entity.id
_entity.type
_entity.pdbx_description
1 polymer ?
#
loop_
_entity_poly.entity_id
_entity_poly.type
_entity_poly.pdbx_seq_one_letter_code
_entity_poly.pdbx_strand_id
1 'polypeptide(L)' 'MFSYPEIDPVIFSLGPLAVHWYGMMYLLGIMGAWLVALKRCRR' A
#
# COMPACT_ATOMS: atom_id res chain seq x y z
N MET A 1 -22.47 -16.33 13.53
CA MET A 1 -21.09 -15.88 13.83
C MET A 1 -20.44 -15.54 12.51
N PHE A 2 -19.94 -14.32 12.32
CA PHE A 2 -19.23 -13.95 11.11
C PHE A 2 -17.82 -14.52 11.18
N SER A 3 -17.47 -15.43 10.27
CA SER A 3 -16.10 -15.91 10.11
C SER A 3 -15.29 -14.81 9.45
N TYR A 4 -14.23 -14.37 10.11
CA TYR A 4 -13.30 -13.43 9.49
C TYR A 4 -12.53 -14.16 8.39
N PRO A 5 -12.41 -13.59 7.18
CA PRO A 5 -11.57 -14.17 6.15
C PRO A 5 -10.10 -14.08 6.59
N GLU A 6 -9.40 -15.21 6.59
CA GLU A 6 -7.96 -15.26 6.78
C GLU A 6 -7.29 -14.78 5.50
N ILE A 7 -6.92 -13.50 5.47
CA ILE A 7 -6.20 -12.89 4.36
C ILE A 7 -4.71 -12.93 4.70
N ASP A 8 -3.91 -13.54 3.84
CA ASP A 8 -2.46 -13.54 3.98
C ASP A 8 -1.92 -12.09 4.00
N PRO A 9 -1.13 -11.70 5.02
CA PRO A 9 -0.66 -10.33 5.16
C PRO A 9 0.41 -9.95 4.12
N VAL A 10 1.00 -10.95 3.46
CA VAL A 10 2.06 -10.80 2.45
C VAL A 10 1.45 -10.84 1.06
N ILE A 11 1.64 -9.77 0.28
CA ILE A 11 1.22 -9.69 -1.12
C ILE A 11 2.13 -10.53 -2.00
N PHE A 12 3.45 -10.34 -1.85
CA PHE A 12 4.45 -11.09 -2.57
C PHE A 12 5.76 -11.12 -1.79
N SER A 13 6.53 -12.20 -1.93
CA SER A 13 7.85 -12.36 -1.36
C SER A 13 8.90 -12.43 -2.47
N LEU A 14 9.91 -11.58 -2.40
CA LEU A 14 11.11 -11.63 -3.23
C LEU A 14 12.27 -12.09 -2.34
N GLY A 15 12.44 -13.41 -2.20
CA GLY A 15 13.45 -13.99 -1.33
C GLY A 15 13.29 -13.54 0.13
N PRO A 16 14.27 -12.84 0.74
CA PRO A 16 14.15 -12.33 2.10
C PRO A 16 13.22 -11.12 2.24
N LEU A 17 12.76 -10.53 1.14
CA LEU A 17 11.92 -9.33 1.15
C LEU A 17 10.44 -9.70 1.03
N ALA A 18 9.68 -9.59 2.13
CA ALA A 18 8.23 -9.80 2.13
C ALA A 18 7.49 -8.45 2.04
N VAL A 19 6.72 -8.26 0.97
CA VAL A 19 5.88 -7.07 0.79
C VAL A 19 4.51 -7.31 1.39
N HIS A 20 4.14 -6.47 2.36
CA HIS A 20 2.90 -6.60 3.11
C HIS A 20 1.81 -5.65 2.60
N TRP A 21 0.54 -6.04 2.78
CA TRP A 21 -0.62 -5.21 2.43
C TRP A 21 -0.60 -3.83 3.09
N TYR A 22 -0.25 -3.79 4.38
CA TYR A 22 -0.15 -2.53 5.12
C TYR A 22 0.86 -1.59 4.45
N GLY A 23 2.07 -2.07 4.15
CA GLY A 23 3.11 -1.27 3.50
C GLY A 23 2.69 -0.75 2.13
N MET A 24 2.00 -1.59 1.33
CA MET A 24 1.47 -1.19 0.03
C MET A 24 0.43 -0.06 0.17
N MET A 25 -0.45 -0.12 1.17
CA MET A 25 -1.44 0.92 1.41
C MET A 25 -0.79 2.28 1.74
N TYR A 26 0.28 2.31 2.54
CA TYR A 26 1.04 3.54 2.77
C TYR A 26 1.66 4.09 1.50
N LEU A 27 2.28 3.21 0.70
CA LEU A 27 2.93 3.62 -0.54
C LEU A 27 1.92 4.25 -1.50
N LEU A 28 0.76 3.63 -1.68
CA LEU A 28 -0.32 4.17 -2.51
C LEU A 28 -0.87 5.49 -1.96
N GLY A 29 -1.09 5.60 -0.65
CA GLY A 29 -1.58 6.82 -0.01
C GLY A 29 -0.61 8.00 -0.16
N ILE A 30 0.67 7.77 0.11
CA ILE A 30 1.72 8.78 -0.04
C ILE A 30 1.87 9.17 -1.51
N MET A 31 1.89 8.19 -2.42
CA MET A 31 1.99 8.45 -3.86
C MET A 31 0.81 9.28 -4.36
N GLY A 32 -0.41 8.97 -3.92
CA GLY A 32 -1.60 9.76 -4.24
C GLY A 32 -1.51 11.21 -3.75
N ALA A 33 -1.13 11.41 -2.49
CA ALA A 33 -0.94 12.74 -1.91
C ALA A 33 0.17 13.52 -2.64
N TRP A 34 1.28 12.86 -2.97
CA TRP A 34 2.40 13.43 -3.69
C TRP A 34 2.02 13.87 -5.11
N LEU A 35 1.26 13.06 -5.84
CA LEU A 35 0.76 13.41 -7.18
C LEU A 35 -0.16 14.63 -7.14
N VAL A 36 -1.03 14.72 -6.13
CA VAL A 36 -1.89 15.90 -5.93
C VAL A 36 -1.05 17.13 -5.60
N ALA A 37 -0.07 17.00 -4.71
CA ALA A 37 0.84 18.09 -4.34
C ALA A 37 1.64 18.60 -5.56
N LEU A 38 2.25 17.70 -6.33
CA LEU A 38 2.94 18.02 -7.59
C LEU A 38 2.03 18.76 -8.58
N LYS A 39 0.79 18.28 -8.75
CA LYS A 39 -0.18 18.94 -9.64
C LYS A 39 -0.52 20.35 -9.17
N ARG A 40 -0.53 20.60 -7.85
CA ARG A 40 -0.76 21.92 -7.26
C ARG A 40 0.44 22.84 -7.38
N CYS A 41 1.66 22.34 -7.15
CA CYS A 41 2.90 23.14 -7.29
C CYS A 41 3.21 23.51 -8.75
N ARG A 42 2.66 22.78 -9.72
CA ARG A 42 2.81 23.04 -11.15
C ARG A 42 1.75 24.01 -11.71
N ARG A 43 0.79 24.45 -10.89
CA ARG A 43 -0.09 25.58 -11.19
C ARG A 43 0.50 26.87 -10.62
#